data_AF-A0A2T2VJ39-F1
#
_entry.id   AF-A0A2T2VJ39-F1
#
_cell.length_a   1.000
_cell.length_b   1.000
_cell.length_c   1.000
_cell.angle_alpha   90.00
_cell.angle_beta   90.00
_cell.angle_gamma   90.00
#
_symmetry.space_group_name_H-M   'P 1'
#
loop_
_entity.id
_entity.type
_entity.pdbx_description
1 polymer ?
#
loop_
_entity_poly.entity_id
_entity_poly.type
_entity_poly.pdbx_seq_one_letter_code
_entity_poly.pdbx_strand_id
1 'polypeptide(L)'
;GPGTPICAVLDIMPGTWITSNDTTQPALDVGNLDDSSHVGIHNQGAVIAKGGDGGTGGSLSNFGNPGFGGGDAVNMTTKTTLKNNGYIFGGGGGGGSVGLGIGNIPIVGNLSLGAGGGGGAANGEGGKQGQINLPYFDAGDDATGGINGQQGQGGEVTSAISFSLQGATITLTPNIIGGDGGGYGQDGGTGNAFVNVQVSVPIVGTIFNQDFPDPPVSSFPPGGKGGNAVKRNNYPLLGGYPDGFYQTSYIKGDIGP
;
A
#
# COMPACT_ATOMS: atom_id res chain seq x y z
N GLY A 1 15.74 -26.89 19.35
CA GLY A 1 16.71 -25.81 19.05
C GLY A 1 17.59 -26.26 17.90
N PRO A 2 18.44 -25.39 17.32
CA PRO A 2 19.33 -25.78 16.23
C PRO A 2 20.18 -27.00 16.63
N GLY A 3 20.18 -28.06 15.82
CA GLY A 3 20.91 -29.31 16.08
C GLY A 3 20.19 -30.32 16.98
N THR A 4 18.94 -30.08 17.38
CA THR A 4 18.10 -31.08 18.05
C THR A 4 16.68 -31.03 17.48
N PRO A 5 16.27 -32.06 16.71
CA PRO A 5 14.94 -32.11 16.12
C PRO A 5 13.86 -32.08 17.19
N ILE A 6 12.83 -31.27 16.95
CA ILE A 6 11.65 -31.21 17.81
C ILE A 6 10.36 -31.35 17.00
N CYS A 7 9.32 -31.84 17.66
CA CYS A 7 7.95 -31.79 17.18
C CYS A 7 7.15 -30.88 18.09
N ALA A 8 6.68 -29.75 17.58
CA ALA A 8 5.87 -28.80 18.33
C ALA A 8 4.49 -28.68 17.69
N VAL A 9 3.47 -28.46 18.52
CA VAL A 9 2.11 -28.15 18.06
C VAL A 9 1.69 -26.83 18.66
N LEU A 10 1.26 -25.91 17.80
CA LEU A 10 0.66 -24.64 18.15
C LEU A 10 -0.85 -24.74 17.88
N ASP A 11 -1.63 -24.71 18.96
CA ASP A 11 -3.08 -24.56 18.91
C ASP A 11 -3.45 -23.09 19.07
N ILE A 12 -4.01 -22.48 18.02
CA ILE A 12 -4.56 -21.12 18.05
C ILE A 12 -6.06 -21.25 18.29
N MET A 13 -6.49 -20.88 19.49
CA MET A 13 -7.87 -21.08 19.92
C MET A 13 -8.83 -20.06 19.27
N PRO A 14 -10.14 -20.37 19.21
CA PRO A 14 -11.15 -19.40 18.77
C PRO A 14 -11.09 -18.10 19.57
N GLY A 15 -11.17 -16.96 18.88
CA GLY A 15 -11.09 -15.64 19.49
C GLY A 15 -9.66 -15.16 19.80
N THR A 16 -8.63 -15.97 19.54
CA THR A 16 -7.23 -15.53 19.61
C THR A 16 -6.82 -14.84 18.32
N TRP A 17 -6.13 -13.71 18.46
CA TRP A 17 -5.60 -12.92 17.36
C TRP A 17 -4.08 -12.83 17.51
N ILE A 18 -3.37 -13.31 16.49
CA ILE A 18 -1.93 -13.17 16.35
C ILE A 18 -1.71 -12.16 15.24
N THR A 19 -1.14 -11.01 15.60
CA THR A 19 -0.95 -9.89 14.68
C THR A 19 0.47 -9.35 14.77
N SER A 20 1.00 -8.87 13.64
CA SER A 20 2.23 -8.07 13.63
C SER A 20 1.90 -6.58 13.71
N ASN A 21 2.81 -5.79 14.27
CA ASN A 21 2.82 -4.33 14.21
C ASN A 21 3.88 -3.77 13.25
N ASP A 22 4.59 -4.65 12.53
CA ASP A 22 5.69 -4.32 11.62
C ASP A 22 5.58 -5.18 10.36
N THR A 23 5.65 -4.58 9.17
CA THR A 23 5.54 -5.31 7.90
C THR A 23 6.76 -6.17 7.60
N THR A 24 7.89 -5.91 8.27
CA THR A 24 9.12 -6.71 8.13
C THR A 24 9.12 -7.96 9.01
N GLN A 25 8.17 -8.06 9.94
CA GLN A 25 8.03 -9.21 10.83
C GLN A 25 6.72 -9.94 10.53
N PRO A 26 6.75 -11.27 10.33
CA PRO A 26 5.54 -12.03 10.13
C PRO A 26 4.69 -12.00 11.40
N ALA A 27 3.36 -12.13 11.27
CA ALA A 27 2.50 -12.25 12.45
C ALA A 27 2.82 -13.50 13.27
N LEU A 28 3.14 -14.61 12.59
CA LEU A 28 3.58 -15.86 13.19
C LEU A 28 4.85 -16.37 12.50
N ASP A 29 5.94 -16.53 13.25
CA ASP A 29 7.15 -17.22 12.80
C ASP A 29 7.25 -18.58 13.49
N VAL A 30 7.46 -19.65 12.72
CA VAL A 30 7.67 -20.99 13.29
C VAL A 30 9.08 -21.18 13.90
N GLY A 31 9.95 -20.18 13.78
CA GLY A 31 11.24 -20.01 14.45
C GLY A 31 12.38 -20.79 13.81
N ASN A 32 13.63 -20.46 14.12
CA ASN A 32 14.79 -21.15 13.54
C ASN A 32 15.01 -22.53 14.21
N LEU A 33 14.26 -23.52 13.76
CA LEU A 33 14.32 -24.91 14.22
C LEU A 33 15.28 -25.74 13.36
N ASP A 34 15.69 -26.90 13.88
CA ASP A 34 16.45 -27.87 13.08
C ASP A 34 15.64 -28.29 11.84
N ASP A 35 16.28 -28.50 10.68
CA ASP A 35 15.62 -28.86 9.42
C ASP A 35 14.81 -30.16 9.50
N SER A 36 15.15 -31.03 10.46
CA SER A 36 14.41 -32.28 10.72
C SER A 36 13.22 -32.09 11.68
N SER A 37 12.99 -30.87 12.17
CA SER A 37 11.87 -30.54 13.05
C SER A 37 10.53 -30.56 12.30
N HIS A 38 9.46 -30.61 13.07
CA HIS A 38 8.11 -30.54 12.54
C HIS A 38 7.26 -29.62 13.40
N VAL A 39 6.56 -28.68 12.77
CA VAL A 39 5.59 -27.82 13.45
C VAL A 39 4.18 -28.14 12.97
N GLY A 40 3.29 -28.47 13.90
CA GLY A 40 1.86 -28.54 13.64
C GLY A 40 1.21 -27.22 14.00
N ILE A 41 0.49 -26.59 13.08
CA ILE A 41 -0.36 -25.43 13.36
C ILE A 41 -1.80 -25.86 13.22
N HIS A 42 -2.54 -25.78 14.32
CA HIS A 42 -3.99 -25.94 14.32
C HIS A 42 -4.62 -24.59 14.61
N ASN A 43 -5.08 -23.93 13.54
CA ASN A 43 -5.61 -22.58 13.62
C ASN A 43 -7.14 -22.58 13.67
N GLN A 44 -7.71 -22.03 14.74
CA GLN A 44 -9.14 -21.73 14.88
C GLN A 44 -9.39 -20.24 15.21
N GLY A 45 -8.32 -19.45 15.32
CA GLY A 45 -8.36 -18.01 15.59
C GLY A 45 -8.03 -17.20 14.33
N ALA A 46 -7.26 -16.13 14.49
CA ALA A 46 -6.82 -15.28 13.40
C ALA A 46 -5.31 -15.03 13.45
N VAL A 47 -4.63 -15.19 12.31
CA VAL A 47 -3.25 -14.77 12.08
C VAL A 47 -3.27 -13.73 10.98
N ILE A 48 -2.98 -12.48 11.32
CA ILE A 48 -3.15 -11.33 10.42
C ILE A 48 -1.89 -10.47 10.46
N ALA A 49 -1.21 -10.34 9.32
CA ALA A 49 -0.04 -9.48 9.22
C ALA A 49 -0.40 -7.99 9.20
N LYS A 50 0.61 -7.11 9.36
CA LYS A 50 0.42 -5.66 9.20
C LYS A 50 0.34 -5.28 7.71
N GLY A 51 -0.55 -4.33 7.39
CA GLY A 51 -0.63 -3.70 6.07
C GLY A 51 0.52 -2.72 5.83
N GLY A 52 0.96 -2.63 4.58
CA GLY A 52 1.95 -1.68 4.12
C GLY A 52 1.46 -0.24 4.21
N ASP A 53 2.32 0.66 4.63
CA ASP A 53 1.99 2.08 4.66
C ASP A 53 1.99 2.65 3.22
N GLY A 54 1.12 3.61 2.98
CA GLY A 54 1.04 4.34 1.72
C GLY A 54 2.30 5.18 1.48
N GLY A 55 2.62 5.42 0.20
CA GLY A 55 3.73 6.27 -0.18
C GLY A 55 3.57 7.67 0.41
N THR A 56 4.63 8.24 0.97
CA THR A 56 4.64 9.62 1.44
C THR A 56 4.73 10.56 0.23
N GLY A 57 3.95 11.64 0.20
CA GLY A 57 4.03 12.62 -0.89
C GLY A 57 5.26 13.49 -0.75
N GLY A 58 6.15 13.60 -1.76
CA GLY A 58 7.29 14.50 -1.59
C GLY A 58 8.46 14.42 -2.57
N SER A 59 8.50 13.46 -3.50
CA SER A 59 9.55 13.43 -4.52
C SER A 59 9.04 13.98 -5.85
N LEU A 60 9.22 15.28 -6.08
CA LEU A 60 8.86 15.92 -7.36
C LEU A 60 9.74 15.44 -8.53
N SER A 61 10.93 14.89 -8.23
CA SER A 61 11.84 14.35 -9.26
C SER A 61 11.41 12.98 -9.78
N ASN A 62 10.63 12.23 -9.00
CA ASN A 62 10.18 10.87 -9.34
C ASN A 62 8.64 10.74 -9.38
N PHE A 63 7.94 11.88 -9.41
CA PHE A 63 6.49 11.96 -9.38
C PHE A 63 5.83 11.32 -8.14
N GLY A 64 6.54 11.17 -7.03
CA GLY A 64 6.07 10.55 -5.80
C GLY A 64 7.01 9.47 -5.26
N ASN A 65 6.49 8.64 -4.35
CA ASN A 65 7.18 7.51 -3.74
C ASN A 65 6.30 6.25 -3.81
N PRO A 66 6.90 5.06 -3.94
CA PRO A 66 6.14 3.82 -3.91
C PRO A 66 5.51 3.59 -2.53
N GLY A 67 4.42 2.82 -2.51
CA GLY A 67 3.87 2.28 -1.26
C GLY A 67 4.74 1.17 -0.68
N PHE A 68 4.61 0.94 0.62
CA PHE A 68 5.33 -0.14 1.31
C PHE A 68 4.59 -1.48 1.16
N GLY A 69 5.34 -2.59 1.17
CA GLY A 69 4.75 -3.93 1.13
C GLY A 69 4.01 -4.27 2.43
N GLY A 70 2.97 -5.09 2.32
CA GLY A 70 2.33 -5.75 3.45
C GLY A 70 3.20 -6.87 4.03
N GLY A 71 3.03 -7.15 5.31
CA GLY A 71 3.75 -8.23 6.00
C GLY A 71 3.16 -9.61 5.70
N ASP A 72 3.97 -10.64 5.96
CA ASP A 72 3.55 -12.04 5.84
C ASP A 72 2.78 -12.51 7.09
N ALA A 73 1.73 -13.32 6.93
CA ALA A 73 0.97 -13.81 8.09
C ALA A 73 1.73 -14.92 8.81
N VAL A 74 2.14 -15.95 8.09
CA VAL A 74 2.92 -17.08 8.62
C VAL A 74 4.23 -17.20 7.86
N ASN A 75 5.34 -17.25 8.58
CA ASN A 75 6.67 -17.54 8.04
C ASN A 75 7.11 -18.94 8.46
N MET A 76 7.36 -19.79 7.48
CA MET A 76 7.84 -21.16 7.69
C MET A 76 9.35 -21.25 7.51
N THR A 77 10.01 -21.86 8.47
CA THR A 77 11.46 -22.11 8.50
C THR A 77 11.77 -23.59 8.68
N THR A 78 10.74 -24.44 8.74
CA THR A 78 10.85 -25.90 8.80
C THR A 78 9.58 -26.54 8.26
N LYS A 79 9.58 -27.86 8.14
CA LYS A 79 8.40 -28.63 7.72
C LYS A 79 7.22 -28.35 8.64
N THR A 80 6.10 -27.94 8.06
CA THR A 80 4.90 -27.55 8.82
C THR A 80 3.67 -28.30 8.34
N THR A 81 2.83 -28.77 9.26
CA THR A 81 1.46 -29.24 8.98
C THR A 81 0.47 -28.18 9.42
N LEU A 82 -0.33 -27.67 8.49
CA LEU A 82 -1.37 -26.68 8.78
C LEU A 82 -2.76 -27.32 8.73
N LYS A 83 -3.52 -27.14 9.81
CA LYS A 83 -4.96 -27.38 9.85
C LYS A 83 -5.65 -26.05 10.15
N ASN A 84 -6.15 -25.39 9.12
CA ASN A 84 -6.79 -24.09 9.24
C ASN A 84 -8.33 -24.18 9.24
N ASN A 85 -8.93 -23.77 10.34
CA ASN A 85 -10.36 -23.50 10.52
C ASN A 85 -10.61 -22.02 10.88
N GLY A 86 -9.56 -21.20 10.92
CA GLY A 86 -9.58 -19.78 11.26
C GLY A 86 -9.15 -18.90 10.08
N TYR A 87 -8.61 -17.73 10.39
CA TYR A 87 -8.18 -16.74 9.41
C TYR A 87 -6.65 -16.68 9.30
N ILE A 88 -6.12 -16.64 8.09
CA ILE A 88 -4.69 -16.42 7.78
C ILE A 88 -4.59 -15.40 6.66
N PHE A 89 -4.30 -14.14 7.00
CA PHE A 89 -4.32 -13.02 6.07
C PHE A 89 -2.96 -12.32 6.02
N GLY A 90 -2.34 -12.30 4.84
CA GLY A 90 -1.23 -11.41 4.55
C GLY A 90 -1.68 -9.95 4.54
N GLY A 91 -0.78 -9.02 4.85
CA GLY A 91 -1.07 -7.60 4.84
C GLY A 91 -1.37 -7.10 3.43
N GLY A 92 -2.22 -6.09 3.28
CA GLY A 92 -2.33 -5.39 2.00
C GLY A 92 -1.10 -4.52 1.72
N GLY A 93 -0.73 -4.33 0.46
CA GLY A 93 0.31 -3.36 0.09
C GLY A 93 -0.21 -1.92 0.21
N GLY A 94 0.63 -0.96 0.59
CA GLY A 94 0.27 0.46 0.58
C GLY A 94 0.20 1.01 -0.85
N GLY A 95 -0.62 2.01 -1.10
CA GLY A 95 -0.71 2.67 -2.40
C GLY A 95 0.47 3.61 -2.68
N GLY A 96 0.79 3.83 -3.95
CA GLY A 96 1.84 4.78 -4.35
C GLY A 96 1.39 6.24 -4.20
N SER A 97 2.28 7.15 -3.78
CA SER A 97 1.99 8.58 -3.78
C SER A 97 2.25 9.22 -5.13
N VAL A 98 1.68 10.40 -5.32
CA VAL A 98 1.93 11.24 -6.48
C VAL A 98 2.36 12.64 -6.10
N GLY A 99 3.23 13.23 -6.90
CA GLY A 99 3.64 14.62 -6.78
C GLY A 99 3.92 15.22 -8.15
N LEU A 100 3.44 16.43 -8.38
CA LEU A 100 3.66 17.15 -9.64
C LEU A 100 4.26 18.52 -9.34
N GLY A 101 5.40 18.81 -9.97
CA GLY A 101 6.04 20.12 -9.95
C GLY A 101 5.99 20.70 -11.35
N ILE A 102 5.34 21.85 -11.51
CA ILE A 102 5.23 22.58 -12.76
C ILE A 102 6.06 23.85 -12.64
N GLY A 103 7.12 23.95 -13.43
CA GLY A 103 7.98 25.12 -13.47
C GLY A 103 7.58 26.09 -14.58
N ASN A 104 7.89 27.38 -14.38
CA ASN A 104 7.81 28.42 -15.42
C ASN A 104 6.42 28.58 -16.06
N ILE A 105 5.32 28.39 -15.31
CA ILE A 105 4.00 28.75 -15.82
C ILE A 105 3.98 30.27 -16.05
N PRO A 106 3.65 30.75 -17.25
CA PRO A 106 3.60 32.18 -17.53
C PRO A 106 2.76 32.91 -16.50
N ILE A 107 3.29 34.01 -15.93
CA ILE A 107 2.65 34.85 -14.92
C ILE A 107 2.53 34.19 -13.53
N VAL A 108 2.39 32.86 -13.43
CA VAL A 108 2.14 32.11 -12.19
C VAL A 108 3.44 31.66 -11.49
N GLY A 109 4.51 31.39 -12.23
CA GLY A 109 5.77 30.87 -11.67
C GLY A 109 5.75 29.36 -11.48
N ASN A 110 6.20 28.88 -10.31
CA ASN A 110 6.28 27.45 -9.99
C ASN A 110 5.08 27.01 -9.17
N LEU A 111 4.52 25.85 -9.50
CA LEU A 111 3.40 25.23 -8.82
C LEU A 111 3.77 23.80 -8.43
N SER A 112 3.42 23.40 -7.20
CA SER A 112 3.61 22.02 -6.75
C SER A 112 2.35 21.51 -6.07
N LEU A 113 1.92 20.30 -6.46
CA LEU A 113 0.78 19.61 -5.87
C LEU A 113 1.15 18.15 -5.59
N GLY A 114 0.40 17.47 -4.74
CA GLY A 114 0.61 16.04 -4.51
C GLY A 114 -0.54 15.39 -3.78
N ALA A 115 -0.50 14.07 -3.73
CA ALA A 115 -1.39 13.26 -2.93
C ALA A 115 -0.64 12.06 -2.34
N GLY A 116 -0.98 11.69 -1.11
CA GLY A 116 -0.46 10.49 -0.45
C GLY A 116 -1.13 9.21 -0.94
N GLY A 117 -0.43 8.08 -0.89
CA GLY A 117 -1.06 6.78 -1.16
C GLY A 117 -1.88 6.27 0.03
N GLY A 118 -2.90 5.44 -0.19
CA GLY A 118 -3.69 4.84 0.89
C GLY A 118 -2.94 3.73 1.63
N GLY A 119 -3.24 3.53 2.91
CA GLY A 119 -2.69 2.41 3.69
C GLY A 119 -3.22 1.06 3.23
N GLY A 120 -2.39 0.01 3.26
CA GLY A 120 -2.82 -1.36 2.99
C GLY A 120 -3.63 -1.96 4.15
N ALA A 121 -4.58 -2.84 3.84
CA ALA A 121 -5.43 -3.49 4.86
C ALA A 121 -4.60 -4.14 5.97
N ALA A 122 -5.12 -4.06 7.22
CA ALA A 122 -4.44 -4.38 8.48
C ALA A 122 -3.59 -3.25 9.09
N ASN A 123 -4.18 -2.07 9.23
CA ASN A 123 -3.58 -0.90 9.88
C ASN A 123 -2.31 -0.39 9.17
N GLY A 124 -2.26 -0.46 7.84
CA GLY A 124 -1.31 0.35 7.07
C GLY A 124 -1.66 1.83 7.22
N GLU A 125 -0.67 2.68 7.46
CA GLU A 125 -0.87 4.13 7.53
C GLU A 125 -1.03 4.73 6.14
N GLY A 126 -1.85 5.75 6.01
CA GLY A 126 -1.94 6.57 4.83
C GLY A 126 -0.70 7.43 4.63
N GLY A 127 -0.41 7.68 3.36
CA GLY A 127 0.69 8.50 2.90
C GLY A 127 0.50 9.94 3.34
N LYS A 128 1.39 10.42 4.21
CA LYS A 128 1.37 11.82 4.67
C LYS A 128 2.19 12.71 3.75
N GLN A 129 2.12 13.99 4.02
CA GLN A 129 3.01 14.96 3.40
C GLN A 129 4.44 14.72 3.88
N GLY A 130 5.39 14.67 2.94
CA GLY A 130 6.81 14.54 3.20
C GLY A 130 7.45 15.87 3.63
N GLN A 131 8.78 15.94 3.54
CA GLN A 131 9.55 17.10 4.00
C GLN A 131 9.33 18.38 3.17
N ILE A 132 8.91 18.26 1.90
CA ILE A 132 8.61 19.40 1.05
C ILE A 132 7.19 19.87 1.35
N ASN A 133 7.04 21.14 1.77
CA ASN A 133 5.73 21.70 1.96
C ASN A 133 5.06 21.98 0.60
N LEU A 134 4.11 21.13 0.21
CA LEU A 134 3.29 21.27 -0.98
C LEU A 134 2.05 22.08 -0.59
N PRO A 135 1.80 23.25 -1.19
CA PRO A 135 0.67 24.10 -0.82
C PRO A 135 -0.68 23.45 -1.12
N TYR A 136 -0.72 22.48 -2.04
CA TYR A 136 -1.90 21.70 -2.38
C TYR A 136 -1.55 20.22 -2.25
N PHE A 137 -1.81 19.67 -1.07
CA PHE A 137 -1.56 18.28 -0.75
C PHE A 137 -2.74 17.70 -0.02
N ASP A 138 -3.12 16.48 -0.39
CA ASP A 138 -4.08 15.68 0.36
C ASP A 138 -3.45 14.35 0.78
N ALA A 139 -3.64 13.99 2.05
CA ALA A 139 -3.06 12.76 2.60
C ALA A 139 -3.91 11.55 2.19
N GLY A 140 -3.28 10.38 2.08
CA GLY A 140 -4.04 9.14 1.96
C GLY A 140 -4.65 8.75 3.31
N ASP A 141 -5.71 7.95 3.26
CA ASP A 141 -6.38 7.43 4.45
C ASP A 141 -5.61 6.25 5.05
N ASP A 142 -5.70 6.12 6.36
CA ASP A 142 -5.27 4.93 7.09
C ASP A 142 -6.21 3.75 6.79
N ALA A 143 -5.65 2.55 6.66
CA ALA A 143 -6.43 1.34 6.60
C ALA A 143 -6.98 0.94 7.98
N THR A 144 -8.04 0.14 7.96
CA THR A 144 -8.59 -0.45 9.18
C THR A 144 -8.03 -1.85 9.44
N GLY A 145 -7.97 -2.23 10.73
CA GLY A 145 -7.62 -3.58 11.17
C GLY A 145 -8.83 -4.51 11.28
N GLY A 146 -8.61 -5.73 11.75
CA GLY A 146 -9.68 -6.71 11.96
C GLY A 146 -9.73 -7.80 10.88
N ILE A 147 -10.69 -8.71 10.96
CA ILE A 147 -10.96 -9.70 9.88
C ILE A 147 -11.71 -9.06 8.69
N ASN A 148 -12.35 -7.92 8.95
CA ASN A 148 -13.12 -7.14 7.98
C ASN A 148 -12.41 -5.82 7.63
N GLY A 149 -11.12 -5.70 7.94
CA GLY A 149 -10.34 -4.50 7.63
C GLY A 149 -10.41 -4.16 6.15
N GLN A 150 -10.45 -2.87 5.88
CA GLN A 150 -10.47 -2.28 4.55
C GLN A 150 -9.17 -1.50 4.34
N GLN A 151 -8.71 -1.46 3.10
CA GLN A 151 -7.64 -0.56 2.68
C GLN A 151 -8.04 0.91 2.88
N GLY A 152 -7.04 1.77 3.02
CA GLY A 152 -7.20 3.22 2.90
C GLY A 152 -7.24 3.66 1.45
N GLN A 153 -7.94 4.75 1.20
CA GLN A 153 -7.97 5.41 -0.12
C GLN A 153 -6.75 6.33 -0.29
N GLY A 154 -6.32 6.54 -1.52
CA GLY A 154 -5.35 7.59 -1.85
C GLY A 154 -5.93 8.98 -1.60
N GLY A 155 -5.07 9.95 -1.29
CA GLY A 155 -5.49 11.35 -1.19
C GLY A 155 -5.90 11.92 -2.55
N GLU A 156 -6.71 12.98 -2.54
CA GLU A 156 -7.24 13.57 -3.76
C GLU A 156 -7.15 15.11 -3.78
N VAL A 157 -6.47 15.64 -4.80
CA VAL A 157 -6.52 17.08 -5.13
C VAL A 157 -7.19 17.22 -6.49
N THR A 158 -8.51 17.43 -6.46
CA THR A 158 -9.38 17.50 -7.66
C THR A 158 -10.17 18.80 -7.77
N SER A 159 -10.20 19.61 -6.71
CA SER A 159 -10.90 20.89 -6.70
C SER A 159 -10.16 21.94 -7.53
N ALA A 160 -10.89 22.64 -8.40
CA ALA A 160 -10.32 23.71 -9.22
C ALA A 160 -9.82 24.88 -8.33
N ILE A 161 -8.64 25.40 -8.66
CA ILE A 161 -8.00 26.51 -7.96
C ILE A 161 -7.93 27.69 -8.92
N SER A 162 -8.71 28.74 -8.65
CA SER A 162 -8.74 29.95 -9.47
C SER A 162 -8.21 31.16 -8.71
N PHE A 163 -7.39 31.97 -9.38
CA PHE A 163 -6.89 33.23 -8.85
C PHE A 163 -6.66 34.24 -9.98
N SER A 164 -6.70 35.52 -9.64
CA SER A 164 -6.47 36.60 -10.60
C SER A 164 -5.09 37.21 -10.39
N LEU A 165 -4.34 37.38 -11.48
CA LEU A 165 -3.03 38.02 -11.47
C LEU A 165 -2.89 38.94 -12.68
N GLN A 166 -2.54 40.20 -12.43
CA GLN A 166 -2.35 41.23 -13.47
C GLN A 166 -3.52 41.37 -14.46
N GLY A 167 -4.75 41.21 -13.97
CA GLY A 167 -5.96 41.29 -14.81
C GLY A 167 -6.24 40.02 -15.62
N ALA A 168 -5.43 38.98 -15.55
CA ALA A 168 -5.75 37.64 -16.03
C ALA A 168 -6.40 36.80 -14.92
N THR A 169 -7.31 35.91 -15.28
CA THR A 169 -7.79 34.81 -14.43
C THR A 169 -7.04 33.55 -14.80
N ILE A 170 -6.42 32.92 -13.80
CA ILE A 170 -5.77 31.63 -13.91
C ILE A 170 -6.65 30.61 -13.23
N THR A 171 -6.90 29.50 -13.90
CA THR A 171 -7.61 28.34 -13.34
C THR A 171 -6.73 27.11 -13.48
N LEU A 172 -6.46 26.47 -12.35
CA LEU A 172 -5.83 25.16 -12.26
C LEU A 172 -6.95 24.14 -12.06
N THR A 173 -7.02 23.13 -12.91
CA THR A 173 -7.94 22.00 -12.75
C THR A 173 -7.10 20.75 -12.50
N PRO A 174 -6.77 20.47 -11.23
CA PRO A 174 -5.96 19.31 -10.88
C PRO A 174 -6.80 18.02 -10.93
N ASN A 175 -6.12 16.93 -11.23
CA ASN A 175 -6.55 15.58 -10.96
C ASN A 175 -5.32 14.81 -10.47
N ILE A 176 -5.03 15.02 -9.19
CA ILE A 176 -3.92 14.41 -8.48
C ILE A 176 -4.53 13.43 -7.49
N ILE A 177 -4.35 12.13 -7.75
CA ILE A 177 -4.95 11.05 -6.96
C ILE A 177 -3.84 10.08 -6.56
N GLY A 178 -3.68 9.84 -5.27
CA GLY A 178 -2.79 8.79 -4.77
C GLY A 178 -3.33 7.40 -5.12
N GLY A 179 -2.46 6.40 -5.18
CA GLY A 179 -2.92 5.03 -5.30
C GLY A 179 -3.63 4.58 -4.03
N ASP A 180 -4.71 3.82 -4.14
CA ASP A 180 -5.36 3.16 -3.00
C ASP A 180 -4.47 2.06 -2.42
N GLY A 181 -4.64 1.76 -1.13
CA GLY A 181 -4.05 0.55 -0.56
C GLY A 181 -4.66 -0.73 -1.14
N GLY A 182 -3.97 -1.85 -0.95
CA GLY A 182 -4.46 -3.18 -1.28
C GLY A 182 -5.30 -3.78 -0.16
N GLY A 183 -6.28 -4.60 -0.52
CA GLY A 183 -6.91 -5.53 0.43
C GLY A 183 -5.92 -6.57 0.96
N TYR A 184 -6.33 -7.41 1.91
CA TYR A 184 -5.47 -8.46 2.47
C TYR A 184 -4.81 -9.32 1.39
N GLY A 185 -3.47 -9.37 1.43
CA GLY A 185 -2.65 -10.11 0.47
C GLY A 185 -2.66 -9.54 -0.95
N GLN A 186 -3.27 -8.38 -1.20
CA GLN A 186 -3.29 -7.73 -2.51
C GLN A 186 -2.27 -6.60 -2.57
N ASP A 187 -1.75 -6.36 -3.77
CA ASP A 187 -0.90 -5.21 -4.06
C ASP A 187 -1.70 -3.90 -3.93
N GLY A 188 -1.00 -2.83 -3.52
CA GLY A 188 -1.54 -1.48 -3.59
C GLY A 188 -1.62 -0.94 -5.01
N GLY A 189 -2.45 0.08 -5.22
CA GLY A 189 -2.62 0.77 -6.49
C GLY A 189 -1.52 1.79 -6.77
N THR A 190 -1.42 2.14 -8.05
CA THR A 190 -0.63 3.28 -8.54
C THR A 190 -1.54 4.51 -8.62
N GLY A 191 -1.01 5.69 -8.29
CA GLY A 191 -1.75 6.96 -8.43
C GLY A 191 -1.75 7.52 -9.86
N ASN A 192 -2.32 8.72 -9.99
CA ASN A 192 -2.31 9.51 -11.21
C ASN A 192 -2.10 11.00 -10.89
N ALA A 193 -1.46 11.74 -11.79
CA ALA A 193 -1.33 13.18 -11.66
C ALA A 193 -1.41 13.88 -13.02
N PHE A 194 -2.43 14.70 -13.18
CA PHE A 194 -2.47 15.73 -14.21
C PHE A 194 -3.04 17.05 -13.67
N VAL A 195 -2.67 18.16 -14.31
CA VAL A 195 -3.24 19.48 -14.01
C VAL A 195 -3.44 20.21 -15.33
N ASN A 196 -4.67 20.60 -15.62
CA ASN A 196 -4.93 21.57 -16.66
C ASN A 196 -4.68 22.99 -16.13
N VAL A 197 -3.93 23.79 -16.87
CA VAL A 197 -3.67 25.19 -16.54
C VAL A 197 -4.27 26.05 -17.64
N GLN A 198 -5.26 26.85 -17.26
CA GLN A 198 -5.93 27.80 -18.14
C GLN A 198 -5.63 29.24 -17.70
N VAL A 199 -5.22 30.10 -18.63
CA VAL A 199 -5.08 31.55 -18.42
C VAL A 199 -6.01 32.28 -19.36
N SER A 200 -6.87 33.13 -18.79
CA SER A 200 -7.84 33.93 -19.54
C SER A 200 -7.78 35.39 -19.14
N VAL A 201 -7.77 36.31 -20.12
CA VAL A 201 -7.80 37.75 -19.88
C VAL A 201 -9.18 38.29 -20.26
N PRO A 202 -9.84 39.11 -19.42
CA PRO A 202 -11.09 39.79 -19.78
C PRO A 202 -10.87 40.53 -21.10
N ILE A 203 -11.75 40.28 -22.08
CA ILE A 203 -11.72 40.80 -23.47
C ILE A 203 -10.89 39.95 -24.46
N VAL A 204 -9.71 39.43 -24.07
CA VAL A 204 -8.88 38.62 -24.99
C VAL A 204 -9.34 37.16 -25.06
N GLY A 205 -9.95 36.65 -23.98
CA GLY A 205 -10.33 35.25 -23.85
C GLY A 205 -9.18 34.38 -23.33
N THR A 206 -9.25 33.07 -23.56
CA THR A 206 -8.21 32.11 -23.14
C THR A 206 -6.96 32.27 -24.01
N ILE A 207 -5.84 32.61 -23.38
CA ILE A 207 -4.54 32.80 -24.03
C ILE A 207 -3.57 31.65 -23.79
N PHE A 208 -3.89 30.78 -22.82
CA PHE A 208 -3.12 29.59 -22.49
C PHE A 208 -4.07 28.52 -21.97
N ASN A 209 -3.92 27.29 -22.45
CA ASN A 209 -4.67 26.13 -22.00
C ASN A 209 -3.83 24.88 -22.30
N GLN A 210 -3.20 24.33 -21.28
CA GLN A 210 -2.29 23.19 -21.43
C GLN A 210 -2.39 22.27 -20.22
N ASP A 211 -2.33 20.96 -20.48
CA ASP A 211 -2.24 19.93 -19.46
C ASP A 211 -0.77 19.72 -19.07
N PHE A 212 -0.54 19.48 -17.79
CA PHE A 212 0.76 19.08 -17.26
C PHE A 212 0.63 17.77 -16.50
N PRO A 213 1.63 16.88 -16.57
CA PRO A 213 2.85 17.01 -17.36
C PRO A 213 2.60 16.80 -18.87
N ASP A 214 3.33 17.54 -19.70
CA ASP A 214 3.33 17.43 -21.17
C ASP A 214 4.80 17.26 -21.66
N PRO A 215 5.17 16.11 -22.26
CA PRO A 215 4.31 14.95 -22.51
C PRO A 215 3.84 14.26 -21.21
N PRO A 216 2.71 13.54 -21.24
CA PRO A 216 2.23 12.77 -20.10
C PRO A 216 3.28 11.79 -19.57
N VAL A 217 3.30 11.59 -18.25
CA VAL A 217 4.19 10.59 -17.64
C VAL A 217 3.76 9.19 -18.05
N SER A 218 4.73 8.34 -18.38
CA SER A 218 4.47 6.95 -18.76
C SER A 218 4.19 6.03 -17.57
N SER A 219 4.60 6.41 -16.36
CA SER A 219 4.37 5.64 -15.14
C SER A 219 4.52 6.50 -13.89
N PHE A 220 3.65 6.26 -12.90
CA PHE A 220 3.78 6.75 -11.54
C PHE A 220 4.37 5.67 -10.62
N PRO A 221 4.86 6.04 -9.42
CA PRO A 221 5.34 5.08 -8.44
C PRO A 221 4.30 4.00 -8.14
N PRO A 222 4.69 2.71 -8.14
CA PRO A 222 3.75 1.62 -7.90
C PRO A 222 3.30 1.58 -6.43
N GLY A 223 2.20 0.92 -6.17
CA GLY A 223 1.87 0.44 -4.83
C GLY A 223 2.86 -0.63 -4.36
N GLY A 224 2.87 -0.87 -3.04
CA GLY A 224 3.59 -1.96 -2.41
C GLY A 224 2.95 -3.31 -2.69
N LYS A 225 3.73 -4.38 -2.52
CA LYS A 225 3.24 -5.74 -2.70
C LYS A 225 2.36 -6.19 -1.55
N GLY A 226 1.37 -7.02 -1.85
CA GLY A 226 0.64 -7.77 -0.83
C GLY A 226 1.55 -8.76 -0.11
N GLY A 227 1.30 -8.98 1.18
CA GLY A 227 2.00 -9.98 1.97
C GLY A 227 1.46 -11.39 1.74
N ASN A 228 2.28 -12.40 2.02
CA ASN A 228 1.89 -13.79 1.90
C ASN A 228 0.95 -14.19 3.04
N ALA A 229 -0.02 -15.05 2.75
CA ALA A 229 -0.75 -15.77 3.79
C ALA A 229 0.18 -16.77 4.49
N VAL A 230 0.95 -17.53 3.71
CA VAL A 230 1.97 -18.45 4.23
C VAL A 230 3.20 -18.41 3.34
N LYS A 231 4.28 -17.86 3.87
CA LYS A 231 5.60 -17.88 3.23
C LYS A 231 6.33 -19.15 3.61
N ARG A 232 6.60 -20.00 2.63
CA ARG A 232 7.13 -21.34 2.84
C ARG A 232 8.66 -21.39 2.92
N ASN A 233 9.38 -20.43 2.34
CA ASN A 233 10.85 -20.45 2.22
C ASN A 233 11.39 -21.81 1.72
N ASN A 234 10.69 -22.42 0.76
CA ASN A 234 10.94 -23.76 0.22
C ASN A 234 10.71 -24.95 1.17
N TYR A 235 10.18 -24.74 2.38
CA TYR A 235 9.82 -25.84 3.26
C TYR A 235 8.50 -26.52 2.86
N PRO A 236 8.35 -27.84 3.10
CA PRO A 236 7.09 -28.53 2.81
C PRO A 236 5.96 -28.07 3.74
N LEU A 237 4.84 -27.67 3.14
CA LEU A 237 3.57 -27.43 3.83
C LEU A 237 2.65 -28.63 3.61
N LEU A 238 2.28 -29.31 4.70
CA LEU A 238 1.29 -30.38 4.70
C LEU A 238 -0.07 -29.81 5.14
N GLY A 239 -1.17 -30.45 4.72
CA GLY A 239 -2.53 -30.03 5.09
C GLY A 239 -3.45 -29.68 3.92
N GLY A 240 -2.98 -29.85 2.68
CA GLY A 240 -3.82 -29.67 1.49
C GLY A 240 -3.89 -28.24 0.95
N TYR A 241 -2.86 -27.43 1.21
CA TYR A 241 -2.74 -26.06 0.71
C TYR A 241 -1.65 -26.01 -0.38
N PRO A 242 -2.01 -26.19 -1.67
CA PRO A 242 -1.05 -26.03 -2.76
C PRO A 242 -0.60 -24.57 -2.90
N ASP A 243 0.52 -24.37 -3.58
CA ASP A 243 1.01 -23.01 -3.85
C ASP A 243 0.04 -22.26 -4.78
N GLY A 244 -0.15 -20.97 -4.49
CA GLY A 244 -1.02 -20.09 -5.26
C GLY A 244 -1.56 -18.92 -4.47
N PHE A 245 -2.29 -18.06 -5.18
CA PHE A 245 -2.93 -16.88 -4.64
C PHE A 245 -4.32 -17.19 -4.09
N TYR A 246 -4.54 -16.95 -2.80
CA TYR A 246 -5.82 -17.20 -2.14
C TYR A 246 -6.53 -15.88 -1.84
N GLN A 247 -7.83 -15.82 -2.14
CA GLN A 247 -8.73 -14.71 -1.76
C GLN A 247 -10.07 -15.29 -1.27
N THR A 248 -9.96 -16.15 -0.28
CA THR A 248 -11.12 -16.82 0.34
C THR A 248 -11.53 -16.11 1.63
N SER A 249 -12.60 -16.57 2.27
CA SER A 249 -13.00 -16.07 3.59
C SER A 249 -11.96 -16.36 4.68
N TYR A 250 -11.11 -17.38 4.52
CA TYR A 250 -10.24 -17.90 5.58
C TYR A 250 -8.75 -17.72 5.30
N ILE A 251 -8.37 -17.56 4.02
CA ILE A 251 -6.99 -17.36 3.58
C ILE A 251 -6.98 -16.27 2.53
N LYS A 252 -6.15 -15.25 2.75
CA LYS A 252 -5.97 -14.11 1.84
C LYS A 252 -4.48 -13.79 1.68
N GLY A 253 -3.99 -13.82 0.45
CA GLY A 253 -2.58 -13.70 0.10
C GLY A 253 -2.02 -14.98 -0.50
N ASP A 254 -0.76 -14.91 -0.93
CA ASP A 254 -0.07 -16.05 -1.52
C ASP A 254 0.31 -17.10 -0.47
N ILE A 255 0.23 -18.37 -0.89
CA ILE A 255 0.92 -19.49 -0.26
C ILE A 255 1.98 -19.93 -1.25
N GLY A 256 3.26 -19.87 -0.87
CA GLY A 256 4.34 -20.12 -1.81
C GLY A 256 5.72 -20.03 -1.20
N PRO A 257 6.76 -20.40 -1.95
CA PRO A 257 8.17 -20.31 -1.51
C PRO A 257 8.60 -18.90 -1.15
#